data_AF-A0A4Y2U8M2-F1
#
_entry.id   AF-A0A4Y2U8M2-F1
#
_cell.length_a   1.000
_cell.length_b   1.000
_cell.length_c   1.000
_cell.angle_alpha   90.00
_cell.angle_beta   90.00
_cell.angle_gamma   90.00
#
_symmetry.space_group_name_H-M   'P 1'
#
loop_
_entity.id
_entity.type
_entity.pdbx_description
1 polymer ?
#
loop_
_entity_poly.entity_id
_entity_poly.type
_entity_poly.pdbx_seq_one_letter_code
_entity_poly.pdbx_strand_id
1 'polypeptide(L)'
;MKLKALSKIPVSVSPHRSLNFSKGVISSGELFNDKTDVILNKLSSQGETEVRRITIKKDGVIFKTKHLVLTFRSSKLPQFIKAGYIRYAIRPYIPNPLRCFQCQLLGHAKASCRGTLTCARCAELGHDNTDCKRKEKCVNCKGEHSSFSRLCPKWQLEKEIISLKIKKGISYLEAKKLVQSRTPTPGISYASASKATKKSSNLTLFDK
;
A
#
# COMPACT_ATOMS: atom_id res chain seq x y z
N MET A 1 -12.43 -23.26 12.07
CA MET A 1 -11.67 -24.47 12.48
C MET A 1 -10.83 -24.14 13.71
N LYS A 2 -10.95 -24.90 14.80
CA LYS A 2 -10.10 -24.79 15.99
C LYS A 2 -9.20 -26.03 16.04
N LEU A 3 -8.03 -25.96 15.41
CA LEU A 3 -6.98 -26.95 15.59
C LEU A 3 -6.44 -26.78 17.02
N LYS A 4 -6.56 -27.80 17.86
CA LYS A 4 -6.13 -27.75 19.27
C LYS A 4 -4.78 -28.41 19.50
N ALA A 5 -4.39 -29.35 18.64
CA ALA A 5 -3.11 -30.04 18.70
C ALA A 5 -2.61 -30.40 17.29
N LEU A 6 -1.30 -30.36 17.10
CA LEU A 6 -0.60 -31.01 16.00
C LEU A 6 0.09 -32.25 16.56
N SER A 7 -0.46 -33.43 16.26
CA SER A 7 -0.09 -34.67 16.95
C SER A 7 -0.30 -34.51 18.47
N LYS A 8 0.77 -34.62 19.28
CA LYS A 8 0.75 -34.45 20.74
C LYS A 8 1.07 -33.02 21.21
N ILE A 9 1.40 -32.10 20.31
CA ILE A 9 1.79 -30.74 20.68
C ILE A 9 0.55 -29.85 20.68
N PRO A 10 0.15 -29.26 21.82
CA PRO A 10 -0.96 -28.32 21.87
C PRO A 10 -0.61 -27.06 21.08
N VAL A 11 -1.55 -26.60 20.25
CA VAL A 11 -1.36 -25.39 19.41
C VAL A 11 -2.53 -24.44 19.57
N SER A 12 -2.23 -23.14 19.56
CA SER A 12 -3.23 -22.07 19.56
C SER A 12 -3.31 -21.45 18.17
N VAL A 13 -4.49 -21.55 17.54
CA VAL A 13 -4.74 -20.93 16.23
C VAL A 13 -5.50 -19.63 16.42
N SER A 14 -4.89 -18.54 15.97
CA SER A 14 -5.53 -17.22 15.87
C SER A 14 -5.59 -16.77 14.41
N PRO A 15 -6.63 -16.03 13.99
CA PRO A 15 -6.66 -15.42 12.67
C PRO A 15 -5.43 -14.53 12.49
N HIS A 16 -4.73 -14.71 11.36
CA HIS A 16 -3.68 -13.80 10.96
C HIS A 16 -4.18 -12.35 10.93
N ARG A 17 -3.47 -11.48 11.65
CA ARG A 17 -3.80 -10.05 11.90
C ARG A 17 -4.11 -9.20 10.67
N SER A 18 -3.68 -9.62 9.48
CA SER A 18 -3.88 -8.85 8.24
C SER A 18 -4.42 -9.63 7.05
N LEU A 19 -4.39 -10.97 7.06
CA LEU A 19 -4.80 -11.77 5.89
C LEU A 19 -6.28 -12.16 5.95
N ASN A 20 -6.85 -12.19 7.16
CA ASN A 20 -8.26 -12.51 7.38
C ASN A 20 -9.15 -11.26 7.47
N PHE A 21 -8.63 -10.11 7.02
CA PHE A 21 -9.31 -8.84 7.08
C PHE A 21 -9.27 -8.14 5.73
N SER A 22 -10.36 -7.47 5.40
CA SER A 22 -10.46 -6.58 4.25
C SER A 22 -10.84 -5.19 4.72
N LYS A 23 -10.43 -4.18 3.96
CA LYS A 23 -10.72 -2.78 4.30
C LYS A 23 -11.44 -2.11 3.15
N GLY A 24 -12.57 -1.49 3.48
CA GLY A 24 -13.43 -0.77 2.56
C GLY A 24 -13.51 0.71 2.91
N VAL A 25 -13.91 1.52 1.94
CA VAL A 25 -14.22 2.94 2.13
C VAL A 25 -15.65 3.17 1.69
N ILE A 26 -16.43 3.79 2.59
CA ILE A 26 -17.72 4.38 2.26
C ILE A 26 -17.61 5.90 2.31
N SER A 27 -18.46 6.58 1.54
CA SER A 27 -18.65 8.02 1.58
C SER A 27 -20.05 8.30 2.11
N SER A 28 -20.18 8.88 3.30
CA SER A 28 -21.46 9.15 3.93
C SER A 28 -21.45 10.55 4.54
N GLY A 29 -22.36 11.42 4.07
CA GLY A 29 -22.56 12.74 4.64
C GLY A 29 -23.40 12.68 5.92
N GLU A 30 -24.30 11.71 6.00
CA GLU A 30 -25.23 11.49 7.11
C GLU A 30 -24.46 11.10 8.38
N LEU A 31 -23.43 10.27 8.23
CA LEU A 31 -22.57 9.86 9.33
C LEU A 31 -21.44 10.87 9.61
N PHE A 32 -21.46 12.10 9.08
CA PHE A 32 -20.32 13.02 9.17
C PHE A 32 -19.99 13.45 10.61
N ASN A 33 -21.03 13.80 11.37
CA ASN A 33 -20.90 14.29 12.75
C ASN A 33 -20.84 13.18 13.79
N ASP A 34 -21.23 11.96 13.41
CA ASP A 34 -21.21 10.81 14.30
C ASP A 34 -19.79 10.42 14.74
N LYS A 35 -19.66 10.05 16.02
CA LYS A 35 -18.44 9.47 16.56
C LYS A 35 -18.25 8.04 16.02
N THR A 36 -17.00 7.65 15.80
CA THR A 36 -16.67 6.38 15.11
C THR A 36 -17.04 5.14 15.93
N ASP A 37 -17.03 5.21 17.25
CA ASP A 37 -17.51 4.18 18.18
C ASP A 37 -19.03 3.96 18.05
N VAL A 38 -19.81 5.04 17.97
CA VAL A 38 -21.27 4.96 17.74
C VAL A 38 -21.56 4.33 16.38
N ILE A 39 -20.83 4.73 15.33
CA ILE A 39 -20.96 4.15 14.00
C ILE A 39 -20.60 2.65 14.03
N LEU A 40 -19.48 2.30 14.68
CA LEU A 40 -19.04 0.90 14.81
C LEU A 40 -20.12 0.05 15.49
N ASN A 41 -20.68 0.51 16.60
CA ASN A 41 -21.72 -0.22 17.33
C ASN A 41 -22.95 -0.48 16.43
N LYS A 42 -23.40 0.54 15.69
CA LYS A 42 -24.56 0.43 14.78
C LYS A 42 -24.30 -0.49 13.58
N LEU A 43 -23.06 -0.56 13.11
CA LEU A 43 -22.71 -1.37 11.94
C LEU A 43 -22.34 -2.80 12.29
N SER A 44 -21.77 -3.05 13.48
CA SER A 44 -21.12 -4.29 13.94
C SER A 44 -21.81 -5.62 13.56
N SER A 45 -23.13 -5.64 13.44
CA SER A 45 -23.92 -6.80 13.00
C SER A 45 -23.62 -7.25 11.56
N GLN A 46 -22.96 -6.42 10.74
CA GLN A 46 -22.62 -6.70 9.34
C GLN A 46 -21.15 -7.14 9.15
N GLY A 47 -20.43 -7.41 10.25
CA GLY A 47 -19.07 -7.98 10.23
C GLY A 47 -17.94 -6.96 10.31
N GLU A 48 -18.27 -5.70 10.57
CA GLU A 48 -17.34 -4.59 10.83
C GLU A 48 -16.73 -4.75 12.21
N THR A 49 -15.40 -4.65 12.26
CA THR A 49 -14.63 -4.75 13.49
C THR A 49 -13.97 -3.44 13.89
N GLU A 50 -13.87 -2.49 12.96
CA GLU A 50 -13.22 -1.20 13.17
C GLU A 50 -13.79 -0.17 12.21
N VAL A 51 -14.02 1.05 12.70
CA VAL A 51 -14.39 2.21 11.90
C VAL A 51 -13.38 3.32 12.15
N ARG A 52 -12.76 3.83 11.08
CA ARG A 52 -11.82 4.94 11.14
C ARG A 52 -12.20 6.04 10.16
N ARG A 53 -12.38 7.26 10.66
CA ARG A 53 -12.63 8.43 9.80
C ARG A 53 -11.35 8.90 9.13
N ILE A 54 -11.41 9.17 7.83
CA ILE A 54 -10.31 9.83 7.12
C ILE A 54 -10.36 11.32 7.48
N THR A 55 -9.21 11.85 7.91
CA THR A 55 -9.02 13.27 8.17
C THR A 55 -8.00 13.84 7.19
N ILE A 56 -8.12 15.14 6.91
CA ILE A 56 -7.20 15.89 6.06
C ILE A 56 -6.60 16.99 6.93
N LYS A 57 -5.28 17.13 6.90
CA LYS A 57 -4.60 18.26 7.52
C LYS A 57 -4.35 19.33 6.46
N LYS A 58 -4.86 20.55 6.66
CA LYS A 58 -4.57 21.74 5.85
C LYS A 58 -4.10 22.84 6.80
N ASP A 59 -2.95 23.43 6.52
CA ASP A 59 -2.39 24.57 7.29
C ASP A 59 -2.36 24.33 8.81
N GLY A 60 -1.94 23.13 9.23
CA GLY A 60 -1.88 22.76 10.64
C GLY A 60 -3.20 22.24 11.22
N VAL A 61 -4.34 22.57 10.61
CA VAL A 61 -5.69 22.25 11.09
C VAL A 61 -6.18 20.91 10.53
N ILE A 62 -6.82 20.09 11.38
CA ILE A 62 -7.34 18.77 11.03
C ILE A 62 -8.83 18.87 10.70
N PHE A 63 -9.20 18.55 9.47
CA PHE A 63 -10.57 18.51 8.98
C PHE A 63 -11.07 17.06 8.88
N LYS A 64 -12.26 16.80 9.41
CA LYS A 64 -12.97 15.54 9.21
C LYS A 64 -13.45 15.45 7.76
N THR A 65 -13.46 14.25 7.20
CA THR A 65 -14.09 13.99 5.90
C THR A 65 -15.32 13.10 6.06
N LYS A 66 -16.16 13.07 5.02
CA LYS A 66 -17.27 12.13 4.88
C LYS A 66 -16.85 10.69 4.61
N HIS A 67 -15.55 10.42 4.51
CA HIS A 67 -15.05 9.10 4.17
C HIS A 67 -14.68 8.30 5.42
N LEU A 68 -15.23 7.11 5.52
CA LEU A 68 -14.99 6.16 6.60
C LEU A 68 -14.28 4.93 6.03
N VAL A 69 -13.20 4.52 6.68
CA VAL A 69 -12.56 3.24 6.44
C VAL A 69 -13.18 2.22 7.39
N LEU A 70 -13.74 1.16 6.83
CA LEU A 70 -14.33 0.03 7.54
C LEU A 70 -13.37 -1.15 7.43
N THR A 71 -13.07 -1.81 8.56
CA THR A 71 -12.33 -3.08 8.58
C THR A 71 -13.33 -4.21 8.81
N PHE A 72 -13.32 -5.22 7.94
CA PHE A 72 -14.17 -6.40 8.01
C PHE A 72 -13.36 -7.64 8.37
N ARG A 73 -13.91 -8.54 9.19
CA ARG A 73 -13.30 -9.86 9.48
C ARG A 73 -13.57 -10.88 8.36
N SER A 74 -13.28 -10.49 7.13
CA SER A 74 -13.42 -11.31 5.94
C SER A 74 -12.31 -10.98 4.95
N SER A 75 -11.77 -11.99 4.26
CA SER A 75 -10.81 -11.80 3.17
C SER A 75 -11.46 -11.19 1.92
N LYS A 76 -12.77 -11.40 1.72
CA LYS A 76 -13.55 -10.79 0.63
C LYS A 76 -14.23 -9.53 1.12
N LEU A 77 -14.04 -8.44 0.38
CA LEU A 77 -14.66 -7.16 0.67
C LEU A 77 -16.15 -7.20 0.28
N PRO A 78 -17.07 -6.84 1.18
CA PRO A 78 -18.49 -6.69 0.82
C PRO A 78 -18.66 -5.57 -0.21
N GLN A 79 -19.65 -5.71 -1.10
CA GLN A 79 -19.93 -4.67 -2.10
C GLN A 79 -20.71 -3.49 -1.50
N PHE A 80 -21.53 -3.75 -0.48
CA PHE A 80 -22.39 -2.76 0.15
C PHE A 80 -22.50 -2.99 1.66
N ILE A 81 -22.86 -1.94 2.37
CA ILE A 81 -23.25 -1.96 3.78
C ILE A 81 -24.51 -1.11 3.96
N LYS A 82 -25.37 -1.49 4.90
CA LYS A 82 -26.55 -0.70 5.26
C LYS A 82 -26.28 0.10 6.54
N ALA A 83 -26.62 1.37 6.55
CA ALA A 83 -26.72 2.16 7.78
C ALA A 83 -28.10 2.81 7.83
N GLY A 84 -28.93 2.38 8.79
CA GLY A 84 -30.36 2.66 8.76
C GLY A 84 -30.99 2.14 7.46
N TYR A 85 -31.69 3.01 6.73
CA TYR A 85 -32.35 2.69 5.46
C TYR A 85 -31.46 2.92 4.23
N ILE A 86 -30.24 3.43 4.41
CA ILE A 86 -29.34 3.79 3.30
C ILE A 86 -28.36 2.65 3.02
N ARG A 87 -28.16 2.35 1.73
CA ARG A 87 -27.19 1.37 1.26
C ARG A 87 -25.97 2.06 0.66
N TYR A 88 -24.83 1.94 1.31
CA TYR A 88 -23.57 2.52 0.84
C TYR A 88 -22.74 1.51 0.06
N ALA A 89 -22.31 1.89 -1.14
CA ALA A 89 -21.33 1.13 -1.91
C ALA A 89 -19.95 1.21 -1.23
N ILE A 90 -19.30 0.06 -1.08
CA ILE A 90 -17.98 -0.06 -0.49
C ILE A 90 -16.95 -0.13 -1.61
N ARG A 91 -15.94 0.76 -1.55
CA ARG A 91 -14.77 0.71 -2.42
C ARG A 91 -13.57 0.14 -1.67
N PRO A 92 -12.67 -0.63 -2.31
CA PRO A 92 -11.45 -1.08 -1.65
C PRO A 92 -10.62 0.09 -1.10
N TYR A 93 -10.18 -0.02 0.16
CA TYR A 93 -9.29 0.96 0.75
C TYR A 93 -7.86 0.75 0.24
N ILE A 94 -7.32 1.73 -0.49
CA ILE A 94 -5.95 1.72 -1.00
C ILE A 94 -5.09 2.68 -0.15
N PRO A 95 -4.28 2.17 0.81
CA PRO A 95 -3.45 3.01 1.64
C PRO A 95 -2.36 3.71 0.84
N ASN A 96 -1.79 4.78 1.38
CA ASN A 96 -0.59 5.38 0.81
C ASN A 96 0.63 4.48 1.08
N PRO A 97 1.65 4.50 0.19
CA PRO A 97 2.93 3.87 0.43
C PRO A 97 3.45 4.18 1.83
N LEU A 98 3.84 3.13 2.54
CA LEU A 98 4.40 3.27 3.88
C LEU A 98 5.78 3.91 3.76
N ARG A 99 5.95 5.09 4.33
CA ARG A 99 7.25 5.78 4.44
C ARG A 99 7.78 5.62 5.85
N CYS A 100 9.03 5.19 5.98
CA CYS A 100 9.72 5.17 7.25
C CYS A 100 10.05 6.59 7.70
N PHE A 101 9.59 7.01 8.88
CA PHE A 101 9.89 8.35 9.41
C PHE A 101 11.33 8.53 9.92
N GLN A 102 12.14 7.47 9.92
CA GLN A 102 13.56 7.52 10.31
C GLN A 102 14.46 7.65 9.07
N CYS A 103 14.46 6.68 8.17
CA CYS A 103 15.31 6.70 6.97
C CYS A 103 14.64 7.23 5.69
N GLN A 104 13.35 7.57 5.73
CA GLN A 104 12.56 8.11 4.59
C GLN A 104 12.35 7.17 3.40
N LEU A 105 12.86 5.94 3.46
CA LEU A 105 12.61 4.91 2.46
C LEU A 105 11.17 4.39 2.55
N LEU A 106 10.67 3.92 1.41
CA LEU A 106 9.37 3.27 1.31
C LEU A 106 9.44 1.79 1.74
N GLY A 107 8.31 1.25 2.21
CA GLY A 107 8.08 -0.18 2.41
C GLY A 107 8.15 -0.68 3.86
N HIS A 108 8.63 0.12 4.81
CA HIS A 108 8.70 -0.29 6.22
C HIS A 108 8.38 0.85 7.19
N ALA A 109 7.98 0.48 8.41
CA ALA A 109 7.72 1.41 9.50
C ALA A 109 8.99 1.68 10.31
N LYS A 110 8.99 2.78 11.08
CA LYS A 110 10.11 3.15 11.98
C LYS A 110 10.50 2.02 12.94
N ALA A 111 9.51 1.32 13.50
CA ALA A 111 9.74 0.22 14.45
C ALA A 111 10.54 -0.96 13.86
N SER A 112 10.59 -1.11 12.54
CA SER A 112 11.36 -2.16 11.86
C SER A 112 12.54 -1.59 11.08
N CYS A 113 12.87 -0.31 11.29
CA CYS A 113 13.93 0.37 10.57
C CYS A 113 15.30 -0.01 11.15
N ARG A 114 16.22 -0.35 10.25
CA ARG A 114 17.65 -0.56 10.55
C ARG A 114 18.53 0.57 9.98
N GLY A 115 17.90 1.60 9.42
CA GLY A 115 18.58 2.73 8.80
C GLY A 115 18.86 3.87 9.78
N THR A 116 19.66 4.82 9.34
CA THR A 116 19.98 6.04 10.11
C THR A 116 18.90 7.10 9.96
N LEU A 117 18.93 8.10 10.86
CA LEU A 117 18.07 9.27 10.75
C LEU A 117 18.45 10.05 9.48
N THR A 118 17.48 10.19 8.58
CA THR A 118 17.63 10.90 7.30
C THR A 118 16.56 11.97 7.18
N CYS A 119 16.96 13.16 6.76
CA CYS A 119 16.05 14.28 6.58
C CYS A 119 15.09 14.05 5.42
N ALA A 120 13.79 14.25 5.68
CA ALA A 120 12.76 14.09 4.66
C ALA A 120 12.85 15.11 3.52
N ARG A 121 13.44 16.29 3.76
CA ARG A 121 13.56 17.35 2.73
C ARG A 121 14.81 17.22 1.90
N CYS A 122 15.99 17.10 2.50
CA CYS A 122 17.26 17.15 1.77
C CYS A 122 18.00 15.81 1.63
N ALA A 123 17.44 14.71 2.14
CA ALA A 123 18.04 13.37 2.10
C ALA A 123 19.39 13.20 2.83
N GLU A 124 19.84 14.21 3.58
CA GLU A 124 21.09 14.15 4.36
C GLU A 124 20.88 13.51 5.72
N LEU A 125 21.94 12.91 6.26
CA LEU A 125 21.92 12.19 7.53
C LEU A 125 22.01 13.16 8.73
N GLY A 126 21.63 12.67 9.92
CA GLY A 126 21.96 13.29 11.21
C GLY A 126 21.00 14.39 11.71
N HIS A 127 19.91 14.67 11.00
CA HIS A 127 18.88 15.62 11.45
C HIS A 127 17.52 15.30 10.79
N ASP A 128 16.44 15.89 11.31
CA ASP A 128 15.10 15.75 10.76
C ASP A 128 14.72 16.92 9.81
N ASN A 129 13.43 17.15 9.58
CA ASN A 129 12.94 18.19 8.66
C ASN A 129 12.31 19.40 9.37
N THR A 130 12.33 19.53 10.69
CA THR A 130 11.62 20.64 11.36
C THR A 130 12.17 21.99 10.91
N ASP A 131 13.50 22.12 10.89
CA ASP A 131 14.21 23.39 10.63
C ASP A 131 15.14 23.31 9.41
N CYS A 132 14.97 22.29 8.57
CA CYS A 132 15.80 22.09 7.39
C CYS A 132 15.41 23.07 6.27
N LYS A 133 16.32 23.99 5.94
CA LYS A 133 16.19 24.95 4.83
C LYS A 133 16.99 24.56 3.58
N ARG A 134 17.65 23.39 3.58
CA ARG A 134 18.46 22.91 2.46
C ARG A 134 17.60 22.62 1.22
N LYS A 135 18.23 22.62 0.04
CA LYS A 135 17.60 22.26 -1.24
C LYS A 135 16.94 20.88 -1.13
N GLU A 136 15.75 20.76 -1.69
CA GLU A 136 14.99 19.52 -1.62
C GLU A 136 15.64 18.42 -2.46
N LYS A 137 15.70 17.22 -1.89
CA LYS A 137 16.24 16.02 -2.51
C LYS A 137 15.53 14.79 -1.97
N CYS A 138 15.03 13.96 -2.87
CA CYS A 138 14.29 12.77 -2.50
C CYS A 138 15.23 11.60 -2.20
N VAL A 139 15.06 10.91 -1.08
CA VAL A 139 15.87 9.72 -0.74
C VAL A 139 15.64 8.59 -1.75
N ASN A 140 14.40 8.44 -2.24
CA ASN A 140 13.95 7.30 -3.04
C ASN A 140 14.31 7.44 -4.54
N CYS A 141 14.12 8.61 -5.14
CA CYS A 141 14.36 8.83 -6.58
C CYS A 141 15.48 9.83 -6.89
N LYS A 142 16.09 10.44 -5.86
CA LYS A 142 17.15 11.46 -5.99
C LYS A 142 16.73 12.74 -6.74
N GLY A 143 15.44 12.95 -6.98
CA GLY A 143 14.90 14.15 -7.64
C GLY A 143 14.76 15.36 -6.72
N GLU A 144 14.50 16.52 -7.31
CA GLU A 144 14.39 17.83 -6.65
C GLU A 144 13.03 18.04 -5.97
N HIS A 145 12.73 17.19 -4.99
CA HIS A 145 11.56 17.31 -4.15
C HIS A 145 11.76 16.57 -2.83
N SER A 146 11.00 16.94 -1.81
CA SER A 146 10.97 16.23 -0.53
C SER A 146 10.52 14.77 -0.66
N SER A 147 11.02 13.90 0.22
CA SER A 147 10.72 12.46 0.26
C SER A 147 9.26 12.12 0.56
N PHE A 148 8.43 13.10 0.93
CA PHE A 148 6.97 12.93 1.12
C PHE A 148 6.14 13.44 -0.07
N SER A 149 6.78 13.89 -1.16
CA SER A 149 6.10 14.32 -2.38
C SER A 149 5.35 13.16 -3.05
N ARG A 150 4.08 13.40 -3.40
CA ARG A 150 3.24 12.45 -4.16
C ARG A 150 3.56 12.45 -5.66
N LEU A 151 4.36 13.41 -6.12
CA LEU A 151 4.84 13.48 -7.50
C LEU A 151 6.12 12.65 -7.71
N CYS A 152 6.68 12.07 -6.65
CA CYS A 152 7.85 11.20 -6.75
C CYS A 152 7.54 9.95 -7.60
N PRO A 153 8.31 9.65 -8.66
CA PRO A 153 8.07 8.47 -9.52
C PRO A 153 8.11 7.15 -8.75
N LYS A 154 9.03 7.03 -7.77
CA LYS A 154 9.12 5.84 -6.91
C LYS A 154 7.90 5.71 -5.99
N TRP A 155 7.35 6.82 -5.51
CA TRP A 155 6.14 6.82 -4.71
C TRP A 155 4.92 6.41 -5.55
N GLN A 156 4.79 6.94 -6.76
CA GLN A 156 3.70 6.62 -7.68
C GLN A 156 3.73 5.15 -8.08
N LEU A 157 4.91 4.62 -8.42
CA LEU A 157 5.12 3.20 -8.70
C LEU A 157 4.70 2.32 -7.51
N GLU A 158 5.13 2.66 -6.29
CA GLU A 158 4.73 1.91 -5.09
C GLU A 158 3.23 2.00 -4.82
N LYS A 159 2.61 3.16 -5.08
CA LYS A 159 1.15 3.34 -4.98
C LYS A 159 0.41 2.47 -5.98
N GLU A 160 0.91 2.34 -7.20
CA GLU A 160 0.35 1.45 -8.23
C GLU A 160 0.45 -0.02 -7.81
N ILE A 161 1.62 -0.46 -7.32
CA ILE A 161 1.82 -1.84 -6.84
C ILE A 161 0.83 -2.16 -5.72
N ILE A 162 0.70 -1.28 -4.71
CA ILE A 162 -0.26 -1.45 -3.61
C ILE A 162 -1.70 -1.48 -4.12
N SER A 163 -2.05 -0.60 -5.06
CA SER A 163 -3.37 -0.57 -5.70
C SER A 163 -3.69 -1.89 -6.41
N LEU A 164 -2.76 -2.39 -7.23
CA LEU A 164 -2.94 -3.64 -7.98
C LEU A 164 -3.06 -4.85 -7.04
N LYS A 165 -2.19 -4.92 -6.02
CA LYS A 165 -2.24 -5.93 -4.96
C LYS A 165 -3.63 -6.03 -4.35
N ILE A 166 -4.23 -4.90 -3.98
CA ILE A 166 -5.54 -4.85 -3.32
C ILE A 166 -6.67 -5.14 -4.30
N LYS A 167 -6.65 -4.55 -5.49
CA LYS A 167 -7.70 -4.73 -6.50
C LYS A 167 -7.79 -6.16 -7.01
N LYS A 168 -6.65 -6.85 -7.18
CA LYS A 168 -6.60 -8.23 -7.66
C LYS A 168 -6.53 -9.28 -6.54
N GLY A 169 -6.33 -8.88 -5.29
CA GLY A 169 -6.18 -9.82 -4.17
C GLY A 169 -4.94 -10.72 -4.27
N ILE A 170 -3.85 -10.22 -4.87
CA ILE A 170 -2.61 -10.97 -5.10
C ILE A 170 -1.52 -10.57 -4.09
N SER A 171 -0.41 -11.30 -4.07
CA SER A 171 0.74 -10.95 -3.23
C SER A 171 1.43 -9.66 -3.69
N TYR A 172 2.19 -9.02 -2.80
CA TYR A 172 2.96 -7.82 -3.17
C TYR A 172 3.99 -8.13 -4.27
N LEU A 173 4.65 -9.29 -4.20
CA LEU A 173 5.67 -9.69 -5.16
C LEU A 173 5.07 -9.89 -6.56
N GLU A 174 3.92 -10.54 -6.66
CA GLU A 174 3.20 -10.71 -7.93
C GLU A 174 2.73 -9.37 -8.50
N ALA A 175 2.14 -8.51 -7.67
CA ALA A 175 1.73 -7.17 -8.09
C ALA A 175 2.93 -6.36 -8.61
N LYS A 176 4.07 -6.42 -7.93
CA LYS A 176 5.30 -5.76 -8.36
C LYS A 176 5.79 -6.26 -9.71
N LYS A 177 5.83 -7.58 -9.92
CA LYS A 177 6.20 -8.17 -11.22
C LYS A 177 5.28 -7.70 -12.36
N LEU A 178 3.96 -7.69 -12.11
CA LEU A 178 2.98 -7.25 -13.12
C LEU A 178 3.05 -5.76 -13.46
N VAL A 179 3.36 -4.90 -12.48
CA VAL A 179 3.55 -3.47 -12.76
C VAL A 179 4.86 -3.26 -13.53
N GLN A 180 5.94 -3.93 -13.12
CA GLN A 180 7.24 -3.85 -13.80
C GLN A 180 7.20 -4.38 -15.24
N SER A 181 6.40 -5.42 -15.52
CA SER A 181 6.27 -5.96 -16.87
C SER A 181 5.50 -5.04 -17.82
N ARG A 182 4.74 -4.07 -17.31
CA ARG A 182 4.00 -3.08 -18.11
C ARG A 182 4.86 -1.86 -18.44
N THR A 183 5.85 -1.56 -17.61
CA THR A 183 6.77 -0.46 -17.83
C THR A 183 7.91 -0.92 -18.75
N PRO A 184 8.11 -0.30 -19.92
CA PRO A 184 9.24 -0.61 -20.77
C PRO A 184 10.55 -0.35 -20.01
N THR A 185 11.51 -1.27 -20.10
CA THR A 185 12.85 -1.04 -19.54
C THR A 185 13.49 0.13 -20.31
N PRO A 186 13.87 1.23 -19.65
CA PRO A 186 14.54 2.33 -20.33
C PRO A 186 15.80 1.83 -21.06
N GLY A 187 15.89 2.08 -22.37
CA GLY A 187 17.02 1.66 -23.19
C GLY A 187 16.90 0.28 -23.86
N ILE A 188 15.86 -0.52 -23.57
CA ILE A 188 15.61 -1.78 -24.29
C ILE A 188 14.46 -1.54 -25.28
N SER A 189 14.82 -1.21 -26.52
CA SER A 189 13.86 -1.18 -27.63
C SER A 189 13.51 -2.60 -28.07
N TYR A 190 12.34 -2.78 -28.68
CA TYR A 190 11.97 -4.06 -29.31
C TYR A 190 13.05 -4.57 -30.27
N ALA A 191 13.68 -3.67 -31.03
CA ALA A 191 14.79 -3.96 -31.94
C ALA A 191 16.08 -4.43 -31.25
N SER A 192 16.32 -4.01 -30.00
CA SER A 192 17.48 -4.47 -29.21
C SER A 192 17.26 -5.86 -28.60
N ALA A 193 16.02 -6.17 -28.19
CA ALA A 193 15.67 -7.46 -27.61
C ALA A 193 15.65 -8.60 -28.66
N SER A 194 15.23 -8.31 -29.89
CA SER A 194 15.17 -9.29 -30.98
C SER A 194 16.54 -9.63 -31.59
N LYS A 195 17.56 -8.78 -31.41
CA LYS A 195 18.94 -9.06 -31.86
C LYS A 195 19.68 -10.06 -30.96
N ALA A 196 19.32 -10.14 -29.67
CA ALA A 196 20.00 -11.00 -28.70
C ALA A 196 19.75 -12.50 -28.91
N THR A 197 18.75 -12.89 -29.71
CA THR A 197 18.34 -14.28 -29.92
C THR A 197 19.11 -15.01 -31.03
N LYS A 198 20.02 -14.33 -31.76
CA LYS A 198 20.87 -14.97 -32.78
C LYS A 198 22.22 -15.42 -32.18
N LYS A 199 22.23 -16.46 -31.35
CA LYS A 199 23.41 -17.35 -31.25
C LYS A 199 23.11 -18.61 -32.07
N SER A 200 23.60 -18.60 -33.30
CA SER A 200 23.57 -19.71 -34.25
C SER A 200 24.16 -20.96 -33.60
N SER A 201 23.37 -22.02 -33.47
CA SER A 201 23.86 -23.39 -33.43
C SER A 201 24.39 -23.72 -34.82
N ASN A 202 25.70 -23.65 -35.03
CA ASN A 202 26.31 -24.18 -36.25
C ASN A 202 26.25 -25.71 -36.18
N LEU A 203 25.21 -26.31 -36.78
CA LEU A 203 25.30 -27.66 -37.31
C LEU A 203 26.07 -27.55 -38.63
N THR A 204 27.34 -27.95 -38.64
CA THR A 204 28.08 -28.17 -39.88
C THR A 204 27.63 -29.49 -40.47
N LEU A 205 26.99 -29.45 -41.64
CA LEU A 205 26.67 -30.59 -42.49
C LEU A 205 27.36 -30.41 -43.86
N PHE A 206 28.24 -31.38 -44.12
CA PHE A 206 28.78 -31.91 -45.40
C PHE A 206 29.82 -31.13 -46.25
N ASP A 207 30.92 -31.85 -46.53
CA ASP A 207 31.46 -32.25 -47.86
C ASP A 207 32.95 -32.65 -47.64
N LYS A 208 33.49 -33.83 -47.98
CA LYS A 208 33.29 -34.84 -49.03
C LYS A 208 33.67 -36.24 -48.50
#